data_AF-A0A074VA98-F1
#
_entry.id   AF-A0A074VA98-F1
#
_cell.length_a   1.000
_cell.length_b   1.000
_cell.length_c   1.000
_cell.angle_alpha   90.00
_cell.angle_beta   90.00
_cell.angle_gamma   90.00
#
_symmetry.space_group_name_H-M   'P 1'
#
loop_
_entity.id
_entity.type
_entity.pdbx_description
1 polymer ?
#
loop_
_entity_poly.entity_id
_entity_poly.type
_entity_poly.pdbx_seq_one_letter_code
_entity_poly.pdbx_strand_id
1 'polypeptide(L)'
;MGDTTTAIVWGMPVNPADFLCKLDAFRKALPTINSLRLCNRFGKGENTGITKLPRELIGFIEDELLELHREHEENRLYGWSKTYCCFEGSCRPSDHLDGGDLDMYEDVIESAEIDLLKAHPEWSTADGLDFPADYQDLLDEEVANRLDEYADEYMWEFCFQTKMEWEAKTRKHMTNNGNDDILRKQFGLEAFIMHENLDDSTITYLKDNVERFSHNKACPERAMICYLILPTQSAQWKLRLDPICRENGDYVGESASSMLVDRDSLDLTEEHRKRFAQAMLRLALKPSVHPSQLYKTLSATSSMADSLLRQVPLPAGNANASAEERKRRDAITTKRIEALDKSQWPKLMFLVNTNCCEF
;
A
#
# COMPACT_ATOMS: atom_id res chain seq x y z
N MET A 1 3.31 29.58 21.31
CA MET A 1 2.66 28.34 21.74
C MET A 1 1.66 27.98 20.65
N GLY A 2 1.98 27.03 19.78
CA GLY A 2 1.09 26.65 18.67
C GLY A 2 0.15 25.55 19.13
N ASP A 3 -1.16 25.80 19.07
CA ASP A 3 -2.19 24.82 19.42
C ASP A 3 -2.02 23.52 18.60
N THR A 4 -1.72 22.44 19.30
CA THR A 4 -1.79 21.07 18.76
C THR A 4 -3.26 20.69 18.65
N THR A 5 -3.81 20.82 17.45
CA THR A 5 -5.17 20.34 17.14
C THR A 5 -5.10 18.84 16.92
N THR A 6 -5.75 18.08 17.80
CA THR A 6 -5.86 16.62 17.72
C THR A 6 -7.23 16.24 17.17
N ALA A 7 -7.27 15.33 16.20
CA ALA A 7 -8.52 14.83 15.63
C ALA A 7 -8.55 13.30 15.80
N ILE A 8 -9.63 12.82 16.39
CA ILE A 8 -9.90 11.38 16.54
C ILE A 8 -10.94 11.02 15.49
N VAL A 9 -10.61 10.06 14.62
CA VAL A 9 -11.53 9.59 13.58
C VAL A 9 -11.49 8.07 13.47
N TRP A 10 -12.62 7.48 13.10
CA TRP A 10 -12.66 6.07 12.73
C TRP A 10 -12.10 5.89 11.32
N GLY A 11 -11.14 4.97 11.20
CA GLY A 11 -10.44 4.70 9.95
C GLY A 11 -10.38 3.22 9.61
N MET A 12 -10.57 2.91 8.34
CA MET A 12 -10.27 1.61 7.75
C MET A 12 -9.01 1.76 6.89
N PRO A 13 -7.85 1.25 7.31
CA PRO A 13 -6.64 1.30 6.49
C PRO A 13 -6.81 0.34 5.32
N VAL A 14 -6.44 0.83 4.14
CA VAL A 14 -6.53 0.08 2.89
C VAL A 14 -5.23 0.25 2.13
N ASN A 15 -4.89 -0.74 1.30
CA ASN A 15 -3.76 -0.59 0.40
C ASN A 15 -4.07 0.55 -0.59
N PRO A 16 -3.20 1.56 -0.72
CA PRO A 16 -3.47 2.74 -1.53
C PRO A 16 -3.60 2.43 -3.02
N ALA A 17 -2.75 1.56 -3.56
CA ALA A 17 -2.78 1.20 -4.98
C ALA A 17 -4.05 0.43 -5.33
N ASP A 18 -4.39 -0.58 -4.52
CA ASP A 18 -5.65 -1.32 -4.61
C ASP A 18 -6.84 -0.37 -4.54
N PHE A 19 -6.84 0.55 -3.58
CA PHE A 19 -7.90 1.52 -3.40
C PHE A 19 -8.10 2.38 -4.64
N LEU A 20 -7.04 2.98 -5.18
CA LEU A 20 -7.11 3.81 -6.37
C LEU A 20 -7.57 3.01 -7.60
N CYS A 21 -7.03 1.81 -7.78
CA CYS A 21 -7.40 0.89 -8.86
C CYS A 21 -8.89 0.52 -8.82
N LYS A 22 -9.36 0.05 -7.66
CA LYS A 22 -10.74 -0.39 -7.45
C LYS A 22 -11.74 0.76 -7.49
N LEU A 23 -11.33 1.97 -7.09
CA LEU A 23 -12.15 3.16 -7.24
C LEU A 23 -12.31 3.57 -8.71
N ASP A 24 -11.25 3.46 -9.51
CA ASP A 24 -11.32 3.70 -10.96
C ASP A 24 -12.24 2.70 -11.66
N ALA A 25 -12.11 1.41 -11.33
CA ALA A 25 -13.00 0.36 -11.83
C ALA A 25 -14.46 0.65 -11.48
N PHE A 26 -14.73 1.00 -10.21
CA PHE A 26 -16.07 1.35 -9.76
C PHE A 26 -16.64 2.57 -10.49
N ARG A 27 -15.83 3.62 -10.65
CA ARG A 27 -16.22 4.83 -11.40
C ARG A 27 -16.59 4.51 -12.85
N LYS A 28 -15.83 3.64 -13.52
CA LYS A 28 -16.09 3.21 -14.90
C LYS A 28 -17.36 2.35 -15.02
N ALA A 29 -17.62 1.49 -14.04
CA ALA A 29 -18.80 0.64 -14.00
C ALA A 29 -20.11 1.42 -13.69
N LEU A 30 -20.01 2.51 -12.91
CA LEU A 30 -21.16 3.20 -12.32
C LEU A 30 -22.24 3.66 -13.33
N PRO A 31 -21.91 4.24 -14.51
CA PRO A 31 -22.92 4.63 -15.51
C PRO A 31 -23.73 3.44 -16.02
N THR A 32 -23.07 2.31 -16.27
CA THR A 32 -23.70 1.06 -16.75
C THR A 32 -24.56 0.44 -15.66
N ILE A 33 -24.06 0.38 -14.42
CA ILE A 33 -24.84 -0.07 -13.26
C ILE A 33 -26.11 0.77 -13.08
N ASN A 34 -25.98 2.09 -13.17
CA ASN A 34 -27.13 2.99 -13.04
C ASN A 34 -28.13 2.78 -14.18
N SER A 35 -27.65 2.61 -15.41
CA SER A 35 -28.49 2.33 -16.57
C SER A 35 -29.24 1.00 -16.39
N LEU A 36 -28.56 -0.06 -15.96
CA LEU A 36 -29.16 -1.36 -15.65
C LEU A 36 -30.28 -1.23 -14.61
N ARG A 37 -30.00 -0.53 -13.50
CA ARG A 37 -30.99 -0.29 -12.43
C ARG A 37 -32.19 0.51 -12.92
N LEU A 38 -31.99 1.54 -13.73
CA LEU A 38 -33.05 2.37 -14.30
C LEU A 38 -33.90 1.59 -15.29
N CYS A 39 -33.27 0.85 -16.21
CA CYS A 39 -33.96 -0.01 -17.17
C CYS A 39 -34.77 -1.09 -16.45
N ASN A 40 -34.22 -1.73 -15.41
CA ASN A 40 -34.96 -2.74 -14.65
C ASN A 40 -36.14 -2.13 -13.87
N ARG A 41 -35.97 -0.94 -13.28
CA ARG A 41 -37.02 -0.33 -12.44
C ARG A 41 -38.12 0.37 -13.26
N PHE A 42 -37.78 0.97 -14.39
CA PHE A 42 -38.66 1.91 -15.09
C PHE A 42 -38.88 1.60 -16.58
N GLY A 43 -38.20 0.61 -17.16
CA GLY A 43 -38.37 0.30 -18.59
C GLY A 43 -39.82 -0.11 -18.91
N LYS A 44 -40.29 0.29 -20.10
CA LYS A 44 -41.61 -0.02 -20.64
C LYS A 44 -41.50 -0.34 -22.13
N GLY A 45 -42.22 -1.37 -22.61
CA GLY A 45 -42.33 -1.71 -24.04
C GLY A 45 -42.22 -3.21 -24.34
N GLU A 46 -42.56 -3.62 -25.56
CA GLU A 46 -42.61 -5.04 -25.98
C GLU A 46 -41.24 -5.74 -25.99
N ASN A 47 -40.14 -4.99 -26.13
CA ASN A 47 -38.76 -5.53 -26.11
C ASN A 47 -38.03 -5.34 -24.77
N THR A 48 -38.75 -5.21 -23.65
CA THR A 48 -38.15 -4.88 -22.35
C THR A 48 -37.90 -6.10 -21.46
N GLY A 49 -37.15 -7.09 -21.95
CA GLY A 49 -36.79 -8.29 -21.18
C GLY A 49 -36.03 -8.04 -19.87
N ILE A 50 -35.42 -6.87 -19.72
CA ILE A 50 -34.62 -6.47 -18.54
C ILE A 50 -35.50 -5.87 -17.41
N THR A 51 -36.79 -5.62 -17.61
CA THR A 51 -37.65 -4.85 -16.66
C THR A 51 -38.14 -5.59 -15.43
N LYS A 52 -37.78 -6.86 -15.25
CA LYS A 52 -38.32 -7.71 -14.18
C LYS A 52 -37.30 -8.70 -13.62
N LEU A 53 -36.00 -8.39 -13.74
CA LEU A 53 -34.99 -9.25 -13.13
C LEU A 53 -35.12 -9.17 -11.60
N PRO A 54 -35.09 -10.33 -10.90
CA PRO A 54 -34.92 -10.37 -9.46
C PRO A 54 -33.70 -9.56 -9.04
N ARG A 55 -33.75 -9.00 -7.82
CA ARG A 55 -32.69 -8.14 -7.30
C ARG A 55 -31.37 -8.89 -7.21
N GLU A 56 -31.43 -10.19 -6.97
CA GLU A 56 -30.30 -11.11 -6.90
C GLU A 56 -29.57 -11.20 -8.24
N LEU A 57 -30.30 -11.35 -9.35
CA LEU A 57 -29.71 -11.40 -10.70
C LEU A 57 -29.06 -10.07 -11.08
N ILE A 58 -29.66 -8.95 -10.70
CA ILE A 58 -29.06 -7.62 -10.92
C ILE A 58 -27.78 -7.50 -10.09
N GLY A 59 -27.79 -7.97 -8.84
CA GLY A 59 -26.60 -8.03 -8.00
C GLY A 59 -25.46 -8.79 -8.69
N PHE A 60 -25.74 -9.99 -9.21
CA PHE A 60 -24.73 -10.76 -9.94
C PHE A 60 -24.19 -10.05 -11.17
N ILE A 61 -25.05 -9.41 -11.97
CA ILE A 61 -24.59 -8.65 -13.15
C ILE A 61 -23.73 -7.46 -12.73
N GLU A 62 -24.10 -6.75 -11.65
CA GLU A 62 -23.31 -5.64 -11.11
C GLU A 62 -21.93 -6.11 -10.63
N ASP A 63 -21.87 -7.24 -9.93
CA ASP A 63 -20.63 -7.78 -9.37
C ASP A 63 -19.71 -8.28 -10.49
N GLU A 64 -20.25 -8.98 -11.50
CA GLU A 64 -19.51 -9.40 -12.70
C GLU A 64 -18.94 -8.21 -13.47
N LEU A 65 -19.76 -7.17 -13.68
CA LEU A 65 -19.33 -5.97 -14.38
C LEU A 65 -18.21 -5.23 -13.61
N LEU A 66 -18.31 -5.19 -12.29
CA LEU A 66 -17.27 -4.61 -11.45
C LEU A 66 -15.98 -5.42 -11.56
N GLU A 67 -16.06 -6.75 -11.55
CA GLU A 67 -14.88 -7.61 -11.66
C GLU A 67 -14.16 -7.42 -13.00
N LEU A 68 -14.89 -7.39 -14.12
CA LEU A 68 -14.31 -7.09 -15.44
C LEU A 68 -13.56 -5.76 -15.48
N HIS A 69 -14.12 -4.72 -14.86
CA HIS A 69 -13.45 -3.43 -14.78
C HIS A 69 -12.24 -3.46 -13.84
N ARG A 70 -12.27 -4.23 -12.74
CA ARG A 70 -11.13 -4.38 -11.83
C ARG A 70 -9.99 -5.11 -12.52
N GLU A 71 -10.25 -6.27 -13.13
CA GLU A 71 -9.24 -7.03 -13.88
C GLU A 71 -8.58 -6.16 -14.95
N HIS A 72 -9.36 -5.32 -15.65
CA HIS A 72 -8.81 -4.40 -16.63
C HIS A 72 -7.91 -3.32 -16.02
N GLU A 73 -8.29 -2.72 -14.89
CA GLU A 73 -7.44 -1.71 -14.22
C GLU A 73 -6.21 -2.32 -13.56
N GLU A 74 -6.32 -3.52 -12.99
CA GLU A 74 -5.23 -4.25 -12.33
C GLU A 74 -4.16 -4.68 -13.34
N ASN A 75 -4.57 -5.16 -14.51
CA ASN A 75 -3.67 -5.59 -15.59
C ASN A 75 -3.18 -4.42 -16.47
N ARG A 76 -3.58 -3.18 -16.18
CA ARG A 76 -3.22 -2.04 -17.00
C ARG A 76 -1.71 -1.81 -16.97
N LEU A 77 -1.09 -1.79 -18.15
CA LEU A 77 0.29 -1.34 -18.31
C LEU A 77 0.41 0.10 -17.79
N TYR A 78 1.34 0.30 -16.84
CA TYR A 78 1.50 1.56 -16.11
C TYR A 78 0.26 2.00 -15.29
N GLY A 79 -0.52 1.02 -14.80
CA GLY A 79 -1.61 1.22 -13.85
C GLY A 79 -1.14 1.57 -12.43
N TRP A 80 -2.08 1.82 -11.52
CA TRP A 80 -1.80 2.26 -10.16
C TRP A 80 -0.87 1.31 -9.40
N SER A 81 -1.06 0.00 -9.53
CA SER A 81 -0.23 -1.01 -8.83
C SER A 81 1.23 -0.94 -9.27
N LYS A 82 1.51 -0.95 -10.59
CA LYS A 82 2.89 -0.86 -11.11
C LYS A 82 3.56 0.46 -10.75
N THR A 83 2.86 1.57 -10.94
CA THR A 83 3.38 2.91 -10.61
C THR A 83 3.61 3.07 -9.10
N TYR A 84 2.79 2.43 -8.26
CA TYR A 84 2.97 2.44 -6.82
C TYR A 84 4.26 1.75 -6.40
N CYS A 85 4.61 0.62 -7.02
CA CYS A 85 5.88 -0.08 -6.74
C CYS A 85 7.10 0.84 -6.98
N CYS A 86 7.08 1.64 -8.05
CA CYS A 86 8.12 2.65 -8.30
C CYS A 86 8.15 3.74 -7.22
N PHE A 87 6.97 4.25 -6.83
CA PHE A 87 6.86 5.29 -5.82
C PHE A 87 7.37 4.83 -4.44
N GLU A 88 6.97 3.63 -4.00
CA GLU A 88 7.41 3.06 -2.72
C GLU A 88 8.79 2.40 -2.80
N GLY A 89 9.42 2.34 -3.98
CA GLY A 89 10.73 1.76 -4.19
C GLY A 89 10.79 0.24 -3.96
N SER A 90 9.68 -0.47 -4.17
CA SER A 90 9.59 -1.94 -4.17
C SER A 90 9.79 -2.57 -5.55
N CYS A 91 9.82 -1.79 -6.62
CA CYS A 91 10.13 -2.32 -7.95
C CYS A 91 11.63 -2.68 -8.06
N ARG A 92 11.92 -3.64 -8.94
CA ARG A 92 13.24 -3.89 -9.49
C ARG A 92 13.40 -3.08 -10.78
N PRO A 93 14.61 -2.55 -11.09
CA PRO A 93 14.88 -1.97 -12.40
C PRO A 93 14.49 -2.89 -13.57
N SER A 94 14.71 -4.21 -13.41
CA SER A 94 14.30 -5.23 -14.38
C SER A 94 12.78 -5.35 -14.59
N ASP A 95 11.94 -4.94 -13.64
CA ASP A 95 10.46 -4.93 -13.80
C ASP A 95 9.98 -3.95 -14.88
N HIS A 96 10.88 -3.06 -15.33
CA HIS A 96 10.60 -2.05 -16.34
C HIS A 96 11.08 -2.45 -17.74
N LEU A 97 11.83 -3.55 -17.88
CA LEU A 97 12.28 -4.03 -19.17
C LEU A 97 11.07 -4.44 -20.02
N ASP A 98 10.94 -3.82 -21.19
CA ASP A 98 9.93 -4.23 -22.16
C ASP A 98 10.41 -5.52 -22.85
N GLY A 99 9.48 -6.41 -23.20
CA GLY A 99 9.78 -7.75 -23.76
C GLY A 99 10.46 -7.77 -25.14
N GLY A 100 11.02 -6.66 -25.60
CA GLY A 100 11.86 -6.56 -26.80
C GLY A 100 13.35 -6.88 -26.55
N ASP A 101 13.81 -6.93 -25.30
CA ASP A 101 15.23 -7.16 -24.94
C ASP A 101 15.58 -8.64 -24.73
N LEU A 102 14.97 -9.55 -25.52
CA LEU A 102 15.06 -11.00 -25.33
C LEU A 102 16.46 -11.58 -25.58
N ASP A 103 17.25 -11.00 -26.48
CA ASP A 103 18.59 -11.51 -26.80
C ASP A 103 19.58 -11.30 -25.63
N MET A 104 19.35 -10.29 -24.77
CA MET A 104 20.13 -10.09 -23.54
C MET A 104 19.77 -11.13 -22.48
N TYR A 105 18.56 -11.69 -22.54
CA TYR A 105 18.00 -12.53 -21.49
C TYR A 105 18.67 -13.91 -21.44
N GLU A 106 18.99 -14.50 -22.60
CA GLU A 106 19.64 -15.82 -22.69
C GLU A 106 21.07 -15.78 -22.14
N ASP A 107 21.87 -14.78 -22.53
CA ASP A 107 23.24 -14.56 -22.01
C ASP A 107 23.24 -14.32 -20.48
N VAL A 108 22.25 -13.59 -19.97
CA VAL A 108 22.11 -13.34 -18.53
C VAL A 108 21.76 -14.62 -17.77
N ILE A 109 20.88 -15.46 -18.31
CA ILE A 109 20.52 -16.77 -17.74
C ILE A 109 21.75 -17.68 -17.69
N GLU A 110 22.43 -17.91 -18.82
CA GLU A 110 23.60 -18.80 -18.87
C GLU A 110 24.67 -18.37 -17.87
N SER A 111 24.92 -17.06 -17.82
CA SER A 111 25.90 -16.51 -16.91
C SER A 111 25.46 -16.64 -15.45
N ALA A 112 24.15 -16.54 -15.14
CA ALA A 112 23.59 -16.67 -13.79
C ALA A 112 23.71 -18.11 -13.28
N GLU A 113 23.40 -19.09 -14.15
CA GLU A 113 23.60 -20.50 -13.86
C GLU A 113 25.06 -20.82 -13.52
N ILE A 114 26.01 -20.27 -14.30
CA ILE A 114 27.44 -20.48 -14.07
C ILE A 114 27.87 -19.98 -12.69
N ASP A 115 27.41 -18.80 -12.27
CA ASP A 115 27.82 -18.23 -10.98
C ASP A 115 27.12 -18.90 -9.81
N LEU A 116 25.87 -19.32 -9.94
CA LEU A 116 25.19 -20.16 -8.95
C LEU A 116 25.92 -21.48 -8.74
N LEU A 117 26.34 -22.15 -9.82
CA LEU A 117 27.13 -23.38 -9.75
C LEU A 117 28.51 -23.17 -9.11
N LYS A 118 29.13 -22.00 -9.29
CA LYS A 118 30.38 -21.65 -8.59
C LYS A 118 30.16 -21.36 -7.11
N ALA A 119 29.05 -20.72 -6.76
CA ALA A 119 28.70 -20.39 -5.37
C ALA A 119 28.32 -21.64 -4.57
N HIS A 120 27.74 -22.64 -5.24
CA HIS A 120 27.27 -23.90 -4.66
C HIS A 120 27.99 -25.12 -5.25
N PRO A 121 29.29 -25.31 -4.97
CA PRO A 121 30.05 -26.45 -5.47
C PRO A 121 29.48 -27.79 -4.98
N GLU A 122 28.71 -27.81 -3.89
CA GLU A 122 28.04 -29.00 -3.36
C GLU A 122 27.00 -29.61 -4.30
N TRP A 123 26.47 -28.85 -5.26
CA TRP A 123 25.52 -29.37 -6.26
C TRP A 123 26.20 -30.21 -7.35
N SER A 124 27.54 -30.12 -7.46
CA SER A 124 28.33 -30.93 -8.39
C SER A 124 28.78 -32.22 -7.71
N THR A 125 28.04 -33.30 -7.94
CA THR A 125 28.31 -34.63 -7.38
C THR A 125 29.05 -35.52 -8.38
N ALA A 126 29.57 -36.65 -7.91
CA ALA A 126 30.25 -37.62 -8.77
C ALA A 126 29.33 -38.24 -9.85
N ASP A 127 28.02 -38.21 -9.63
CA ASP A 127 26.99 -38.77 -10.53
C ASP A 127 26.36 -37.69 -11.44
N GLY A 128 26.76 -36.42 -11.30
CA GLY A 128 26.24 -35.29 -12.06
C GLY A 128 25.80 -34.12 -11.17
N LEU A 129 24.90 -33.29 -11.70
CA LEU A 129 24.33 -32.16 -10.96
C LEU A 129 23.13 -32.61 -10.11
N ASP A 130 23.17 -32.33 -8.82
CA ASP A 130 22.07 -32.56 -7.88
C ASP A 130 21.57 -31.20 -7.36
N PHE A 131 20.50 -30.72 -7.99
CA PHE A 131 19.92 -29.41 -7.69
C PHE A 131 18.92 -29.50 -6.54
N PRO A 132 18.92 -28.51 -5.62
CA PRO A 132 17.92 -28.46 -4.58
C PRO A 132 16.53 -28.11 -5.17
N ALA A 133 15.47 -28.36 -4.40
CA ALA A 133 14.10 -28.18 -4.88
C ALA A 133 13.75 -26.71 -5.20
N ASP A 134 14.48 -25.76 -4.61
CA ASP A 134 14.38 -24.31 -4.79
C ASP A 134 15.38 -23.75 -5.81
N TYR A 135 16.08 -24.60 -6.57
CA TYR A 135 17.06 -24.16 -7.56
C TYR A 135 16.48 -23.15 -8.57
N GLN A 136 15.25 -23.37 -9.04
CA GLN A 136 14.62 -22.45 -9.99
C GLN A 136 14.39 -21.06 -9.38
N ASP A 137 13.95 -21.00 -8.12
CA ASP A 137 13.73 -19.73 -7.44
C ASP A 137 15.05 -18.98 -7.24
N LEU A 138 16.14 -19.71 -6.90
CA LEU A 138 17.49 -19.16 -6.79
C LEU A 138 18.01 -18.65 -8.14
N LEU A 139 17.77 -19.39 -9.22
CA LEU A 139 18.13 -18.98 -10.58
C LEU A 139 17.37 -17.72 -11.01
N ASP A 140 16.06 -17.70 -10.81
CA ASP A 140 15.21 -16.55 -11.15
C ASP A 140 15.65 -15.30 -10.37
N GLU A 141 16.01 -15.45 -9.09
CA GLU A 141 16.53 -14.35 -8.27
C GLU A 141 17.89 -13.83 -8.78
N GLU A 142 18.82 -14.72 -9.12
CA GLU A 142 20.14 -14.34 -9.64
C GLU A 142 20.03 -13.67 -11.02
N VAL A 143 19.18 -14.19 -11.90
CA VAL A 143 18.86 -13.58 -13.19
C VAL A 143 18.31 -12.17 -12.98
N ALA A 144 17.33 -12.01 -12.09
CA ALA A 144 16.76 -10.70 -11.79
C ALA A 144 17.81 -9.73 -11.22
N ASN A 145 18.70 -10.19 -10.33
CA ASN A 145 19.78 -9.37 -9.78
C ASN A 145 20.73 -8.85 -10.86
N ARG A 146 21.05 -9.68 -11.86
CA ARG A 146 21.92 -9.30 -12.98
C ARG A 146 21.24 -8.36 -13.94
N LEU A 147 19.98 -8.60 -14.27
CA LEU A 147 19.19 -7.65 -15.04
C LEU A 147 19.14 -6.28 -14.34
N ASP A 148 19.08 -6.25 -13.02
CA ASP A 148 19.15 -5.02 -12.24
C ASP A 148 20.53 -4.32 -12.29
N GLU A 149 21.62 -5.04 -12.56
CA GLU A 149 22.95 -4.48 -12.82
C GLU A 149 23.08 -3.92 -14.24
N TYR A 150 22.47 -4.59 -15.21
CA TYR A 150 22.42 -4.14 -16.60
C TYR A 150 21.38 -3.04 -16.86
N ALA A 151 20.44 -2.85 -15.93
CA ALA A 151 19.40 -1.85 -16.08
C ALA A 151 20.00 -0.45 -16.27
N ASP A 152 19.66 0.15 -17.39
CA ASP A 152 20.15 1.46 -17.83
C ASP A 152 19.77 2.58 -16.83
N GLU A 153 20.55 3.67 -16.81
CA GLU A 153 20.25 4.91 -16.11
C GLU A 153 18.82 5.41 -16.44
N TYR A 154 18.33 5.11 -17.64
CA TYR A 154 16.96 5.41 -18.07
C TYR A 154 15.88 4.79 -17.15
N MET A 155 16.07 3.56 -16.67
CA MET A 155 15.09 2.90 -15.79
C MET A 155 15.03 3.56 -14.41
N TRP A 156 16.20 4.02 -13.94
CA TRP A 156 16.30 4.80 -12.71
C TRP A 156 15.61 6.15 -12.86
N GLU A 157 15.80 6.84 -13.99
CA GLU A 157 15.12 8.11 -14.29
C GLU A 157 13.59 7.93 -14.34
N PHE A 158 13.09 6.85 -14.94
CA PHE A 158 11.66 6.54 -14.97
C PHE A 158 11.07 6.35 -13.57
N CYS A 159 11.72 5.54 -12.73
CA CYS A 159 11.30 5.32 -11.35
C CYS A 159 11.32 6.63 -10.53
N PHE A 160 12.39 7.41 -10.70
CA PHE A 160 12.57 8.69 -10.05
C PHE A 160 11.46 9.68 -10.44
N GLN A 161 11.21 9.85 -11.73
CA GLN A 161 10.14 10.73 -12.23
C GLN A 161 8.77 10.29 -11.70
N THR A 162 8.50 8.98 -11.72
CA THR A 162 7.27 8.41 -11.17
C THR A 162 7.08 8.77 -9.70
N LYS A 163 8.15 8.68 -8.91
CA LYS A 163 8.14 9.01 -7.48
C LYS A 163 7.91 10.50 -7.23
N MET A 164 8.45 11.37 -8.08
CA MET A 164 8.26 12.83 -8.00
C MET A 164 6.84 13.25 -8.37
N GLU A 165 6.24 12.61 -9.38
CA GLU A 165 4.90 12.95 -9.85
C GLU A 165 3.78 12.31 -9.03
N TRP A 166 4.07 11.22 -8.31
CA TRP A 166 3.06 10.38 -7.65
C TRP A 166 2.07 11.18 -6.80
N GLU A 167 2.57 12.03 -5.90
CA GLU A 167 1.71 12.79 -4.98
C GLU A 167 0.79 13.77 -5.72
N ALA A 168 1.32 14.46 -6.73
CA ALA A 168 0.52 15.35 -7.56
C ALA A 168 -0.54 14.56 -8.35
N LYS A 169 -0.17 13.37 -8.84
CA LYS A 169 -1.03 12.46 -9.58
C LYS A 169 -2.16 11.91 -8.71
N THR A 170 -1.86 11.44 -7.49
CA THR A 170 -2.86 10.93 -6.53
C THR A 170 -3.80 12.04 -6.07
N ARG A 171 -3.26 13.21 -5.73
CA ARG A 171 -4.07 14.38 -5.33
C ARG A 171 -5.02 14.80 -6.44
N LYS A 172 -4.50 15.00 -7.66
CA LYS A 172 -5.31 15.31 -8.85
C LYS A 172 -6.37 14.25 -9.10
N HIS A 173 -6.01 12.97 -8.90
CA HIS A 173 -6.94 11.87 -9.10
C HIS A 173 -8.12 11.89 -8.11
N MET A 174 -7.88 12.24 -6.85
CA MET A 174 -8.95 12.32 -5.86
C MET A 174 -9.85 13.55 -6.07
N THR A 175 -9.23 14.73 -6.22
CA THR A 175 -9.96 16.01 -6.24
C THR A 175 -10.53 16.35 -7.62
N ASN A 176 -9.76 16.20 -8.69
CA ASN A 176 -10.13 16.74 -10.00
C ASN A 176 -10.99 15.77 -10.81
N ASN A 177 -10.93 14.47 -10.51
CA ASN A 177 -11.74 13.46 -11.20
C ASN A 177 -13.07 13.16 -10.50
N GLY A 178 -13.40 13.88 -9.41
CA GLY A 178 -14.64 13.71 -8.65
C GLY A 178 -14.70 12.40 -7.85
N ASN A 179 -13.55 11.78 -7.57
CA ASN A 179 -13.46 10.50 -6.86
C ASN A 179 -13.80 10.64 -5.37
N ASP A 180 -13.40 11.75 -4.74
CA ASP A 180 -13.85 12.09 -3.38
C ASP A 180 -15.37 12.21 -3.30
N ASP A 181 -15.97 12.80 -4.34
CA ASP A 181 -17.41 12.97 -4.48
C ASP A 181 -18.12 11.62 -4.63
N ILE A 182 -17.52 10.66 -5.35
CA ILE A 182 -18.05 9.30 -5.48
C ILE A 182 -18.05 8.62 -4.11
N LEU A 183 -16.95 8.67 -3.36
CA LEU A 183 -16.88 8.08 -2.03
C LEU A 183 -17.94 8.66 -1.08
N ARG A 184 -18.05 9.99 -1.08
CA ARG A 184 -19.00 10.68 -0.21
C ARG A 184 -20.45 10.36 -0.61
N LYS A 185 -20.79 10.36 -1.89
CA LYS A 185 -22.16 10.14 -2.38
C LYS A 185 -22.60 8.68 -2.30
N GLN A 186 -21.71 7.74 -2.60
CA GLN A 186 -22.06 6.31 -2.70
C GLN A 186 -21.90 5.58 -1.36
N PHE A 187 -20.92 5.97 -0.54
CA PHE A 187 -20.59 5.26 0.69
C PHE A 187 -20.70 6.14 1.95
N GLY A 188 -20.79 7.47 1.81
CA GLY A 188 -20.79 8.37 2.96
C GLY A 188 -19.46 8.33 3.73
N LEU A 189 -18.36 8.08 3.01
CA LEU A 189 -16.98 8.02 3.51
C LEU A 189 -16.10 9.03 2.76
N GLU A 190 -14.92 9.30 3.32
CA GLU A 190 -13.85 10.09 2.71
C GLU A 190 -12.55 9.30 2.70
N ALA A 191 -11.67 9.58 1.74
CA ALA A 191 -10.32 9.03 1.75
C ALA A 191 -9.37 10.01 2.42
N PHE A 192 -8.60 9.53 3.38
CA PHE A 192 -7.44 10.22 3.90
C PHE A 192 -6.19 9.54 3.33
N ILE A 193 -5.39 10.32 2.61
CA ILE A 193 -4.16 9.89 1.95
C ILE A 193 -3.01 10.71 2.52
N MET A 194 -1.92 10.04 2.89
CA MET A 194 -0.72 10.66 3.40
C MET A 194 0.50 10.06 2.71
N HIS A 195 1.47 10.90 2.36
CA HIS A 195 2.73 10.46 1.73
C HIS A 195 3.89 10.63 2.71
N GLU A 196 4.23 9.58 3.42
CA GLU A 196 5.24 9.61 4.47
C GLU A 196 6.65 9.41 3.93
N ASN A 197 7.61 10.15 4.50
CA ASN A 197 9.03 9.86 4.35
C ASN A 197 9.50 8.86 5.42
N LEU A 198 10.28 7.87 4.98
CA LEU A 198 10.78 6.81 5.84
C LEU A 198 12.19 7.16 6.34
N ASP A 199 12.40 7.00 7.64
CA ASP A 199 13.72 7.14 8.26
C ASP A 199 14.57 5.89 8.02
N ASP A 200 15.89 6.00 8.16
CA ASP A 200 16.83 4.91 7.85
C ASP A 200 16.57 3.64 8.66
N SER A 201 16.06 3.76 9.89
CA SER A 201 15.75 2.58 10.70
C SER A 201 14.50 1.85 10.20
N THR A 202 13.49 2.60 9.74
CA THR A 202 12.32 2.02 9.06
C THR A 202 12.71 1.40 7.71
N ILE A 203 13.56 2.07 6.92
CA ILE A 203 14.07 1.56 5.64
C ILE A 203 14.78 0.22 5.85
N THR A 204 15.67 0.16 6.83
CA THR A 204 16.42 -1.06 7.17
C THR A 204 15.46 -2.19 7.57
N TYR A 205 14.50 -1.91 8.46
CA TYR A 205 13.48 -2.88 8.86
C TYR A 205 12.71 -3.45 7.66
N LEU A 206 12.29 -2.59 6.72
CA LEU A 206 11.55 -3.01 5.53
C LEU A 206 12.38 -3.96 4.66
N LYS A 207 13.64 -3.61 4.38
CA LYS A 207 14.54 -4.45 3.59
C LYS A 207 14.79 -5.82 4.24
N ASP A 208 14.95 -5.84 5.56
CA ASP A 208 15.31 -7.05 6.28
C ASP A 208 14.13 -7.99 6.54
N ASN A 209 12.89 -7.47 6.60
CA ASN A 209 11.73 -8.23 7.11
C ASN A 209 10.51 -8.26 6.18
N VAL A 210 10.54 -7.54 5.07
CA VAL A 210 9.41 -7.47 4.13
C VAL A 210 9.89 -7.85 2.74
N GLU A 211 9.42 -8.99 2.26
CA GLU A 211 9.83 -9.65 1.02
C GLU A 211 9.86 -8.73 -0.20
N ARG A 212 8.84 -7.89 -0.41
CA ARG A 212 8.80 -6.95 -1.55
C ARG A 212 9.89 -5.86 -1.55
N PHE A 213 10.65 -5.75 -0.46
CA PHE A 213 11.75 -4.79 -0.32
C PHE A 213 13.11 -5.48 -0.09
N SER A 214 13.17 -6.82 -0.16
CA SER A 214 14.38 -7.57 0.19
C SER A 214 15.46 -7.57 -0.89
N HIS A 215 15.15 -7.11 -2.11
CA HIS A 215 16.13 -7.05 -3.20
C HIS A 215 17.15 -5.92 -3.03
N ASN A 216 18.35 -6.14 -3.57
CA ASN A 216 19.51 -5.27 -3.37
C ASN A 216 19.30 -3.82 -3.81
N LYS A 217 18.49 -3.60 -4.85
CA LYS A 217 18.19 -2.29 -5.42
C LYS A 217 16.93 -1.62 -4.85
N ALA A 218 16.24 -2.25 -3.89
CA ALA A 218 15.07 -1.66 -3.25
C ALA A 218 15.41 -0.31 -2.60
N CYS A 219 14.52 0.67 -2.73
CA CYS A 219 14.74 2.01 -2.19
C CYS A 219 13.47 2.58 -1.52
N PRO A 220 13.02 1.99 -0.39
CA PRO A 220 11.76 2.34 0.24
C PRO A 220 11.83 3.62 1.07
N GLU A 221 12.10 4.74 0.40
CA GLU A 221 12.28 6.04 1.08
C GLU A 221 10.96 6.75 1.37
N ARG A 222 9.88 6.34 0.68
CA ARG A 222 8.55 6.92 0.81
C ARG A 222 7.51 5.81 0.93
N ALA A 223 6.46 6.09 1.69
CA ALA A 223 5.29 5.22 1.79
C ALA A 223 4.02 6.05 1.64
N MET A 224 3.03 5.52 0.91
CA MET A 224 1.69 6.10 0.89
C MET A 224 0.82 5.33 1.85
N ILE A 225 0.13 6.05 2.70
CA ILE A 225 -0.80 5.51 3.70
C ILE A 225 -2.19 5.99 3.31
N CYS A 226 -3.14 5.06 3.24
CA CYS A 226 -4.52 5.37 2.87
C CYS A 226 -5.50 4.81 3.91
N TYR A 227 -6.45 5.64 4.28
CA TYR A 227 -7.56 5.28 5.16
C TYR A 227 -8.89 5.71 4.55
N LEU A 228 -9.91 4.86 4.64
CA LEU A 228 -11.29 5.29 4.51
C LEU A 228 -11.76 5.76 5.87
N ILE A 229 -12.28 6.99 5.95
CA ILE A 229 -12.71 7.62 7.19
C ILE A 229 -14.16 8.09 7.11
N LEU A 230 -14.78 8.27 8.28
CA LEU A 230 -16.06 8.96 8.35
C LEU A 230 -15.84 10.47 8.11
N PRO A 231 -16.71 11.13 7.33
CA PRO A 231 -16.64 12.58 7.15
C PRO A 231 -16.77 13.30 8.48
N THR A 232 -15.79 14.11 8.86
CA THR A 232 -15.85 14.94 10.07
C THR A 232 -15.83 16.42 9.71
N GLN A 233 -16.85 17.17 10.13
CA GLN A 233 -16.99 18.61 9.82
C GLN A 233 -15.91 19.49 10.47
N SER A 234 -15.08 18.95 11.36
CA SER A 234 -14.23 19.72 12.27
C SER A 234 -12.73 19.40 12.17
N ALA A 235 -12.33 18.43 11.34
CA ALA A 235 -10.93 18.05 11.22
C ALA A 235 -10.25 18.88 10.13
N GLN A 236 -9.58 19.97 10.51
CA GLN A 236 -8.58 20.58 9.64
C GLN A 236 -7.27 19.81 9.78
N TRP A 237 -6.98 19.00 8.77
CA TRP A 237 -5.75 18.22 8.68
C TRP A 237 -4.62 19.14 8.22
N LYS A 238 -3.64 19.39 9.10
CA LYS A 238 -2.37 20.01 8.69
C LYS A 238 -1.32 18.93 8.67
N LEU A 239 -0.80 18.67 7.48
CA LEU A 239 0.29 17.72 7.24
C LEU A 239 1.61 18.46 7.47
N ARG A 240 2.52 17.86 8.24
CA ARG A 240 3.86 18.42 8.41
C ARG A 240 4.67 18.07 7.17
N LEU A 241 5.19 19.09 6.49
CA LEU A 241 6.11 18.91 5.39
C LEU A 241 7.52 18.65 5.93
N ASP A 242 8.06 17.47 5.68
CA ASP A 242 9.43 17.09 6.00
C ASP A 242 10.25 17.02 4.71
N PRO A 243 11.08 18.04 4.43
CA PRO A 243 11.99 18.00 3.31
C PRO A 243 13.08 16.97 3.58
N ILE A 244 13.33 16.10 2.60
CA ILE A 244 14.48 15.21 2.58
C ILE A 244 15.32 15.56 1.36
N CYS A 245 16.60 15.80 1.62
CA CYS A 245 17.65 15.96 0.62
C CYS A 245 18.45 14.67 0.59
N ARG A 246 18.41 13.93 -0.52
CA ARG A 246 19.23 12.74 -0.76
C ARG A 246 20.01 12.90 -2.05
N GLU A 247 20.99 12.02 -2.28
CA GLU A 247 21.84 12.04 -3.48
C GLU A 247 21.02 12.04 -4.79
N ASN A 248 19.81 11.46 -4.75
CA ASN A 248 18.92 11.37 -5.90
C ASN A 248 17.98 12.59 -6.06
N GLY A 249 18.06 13.61 -5.21
CA GLY A 249 17.27 14.83 -5.29
C GLY A 249 16.50 15.20 -4.02
N ASP A 250 15.84 16.36 -4.07
CA ASP A 250 15.04 16.89 -2.97
C ASP A 250 13.56 16.54 -3.15
N TYR A 251 12.94 15.97 -2.12
CA TYR A 251 11.49 15.79 -2.08
C TYR A 251 10.92 16.06 -0.70
N VAL A 252 9.66 16.50 -0.68
CA VAL A 252 8.93 16.82 0.53
C VAL A 252 7.96 15.68 0.83
N GLY A 253 8.06 15.11 2.02
CA GLY A 253 7.08 14.15 2.53
C GLY A 253 6.19 14.77 3.58
N GLU A 254 5.11 14.08 3.90
CA GLU A 254 4.14 14.43 4.91
C GLU A 254 4.31 13.51 6.12
N SER A 255 4.54 14.08 7.30
CA SER A 255 4.52 13.32 8.55
C SER A 255 3.23 13.58 9.31
N ALA A 256 2.47 12.52 9.60
CA ALA A 256 1.44 12.52 10.63
C ALA A 256 1.55 11.26 11.47
N SER A 257 1.35 11.40 12.78
CA SER A 257 1.32 10.25 13.68
C SER A 257 -0.10 9.68 13.71
N SER A 258 -0.26 8.46 13.17
CA SER A 258 -1.51 7.71 13.27
C SER A 258 -1.35 6.58 14.29
N MET A 259 -2.12 6.58 15.37
CA MET A 259 -2.13 5.49 16.36
C MET A 259 -3.43 4.72 16.28
N LEU A 260 -3.33 3.39 16.15
CA LEU A 260 -4.46 2.47 16.26
C LEU A 260 -4.89 2.41 17.73
N VAL A 261 -6.11 2.89 18.01
CA VAL A 261 -6.75 2.83 19.32
C VAL A 261 -7.81 1.73 19.33
N ASP A 262 -7.94 1.05 20.48
CA ASP A 262 -8.83 -0.09 20.64
C ASP A 262 -10.32 0.31 20.51
N ARG A 263 -11.11 -0.63 19.99
CA ARG A 263 -12.52 -0.50 19.60
C ARG A 263 -13.42 -0.07 20.75
N ASP A 264 -13.07 -0.44 21.97
CA ASP A 264 -13.91 -0.29 23.15
C ASP A 264 -13.94 1.15 23.71
N SER A 265 -13.21 2.07 23.08
CA SER A 265 -13.08 3.46 23.54
C SER A 265 -14.15 4.42 23.03
N LEU A 266 -14.88 4.08 21.95
CA LEU A 266 -15.96 4.89 21.35
C LEU A 266 -16.99 4.02 20.60
N ASP A 267 -18.29 4.26 20.79
CA ASP A 267 -19.33 3.44 20.15
C ASP A 267 -19.56 3.82 18.67
N LEU A 268 -19.03 3.02 17.73
CA LEU A 268 -19.46 3.04 16.32
C LEU A 268 -20.94 2.65 16.23
N THR A 269 -21.76 3.54 15.67
CA THR A 269 -23.16 3.19 15.33
C THR A 269 -23.21 2.09 14.28
N GLU A 270 -24.28 1.29 14.29
CA GLU A 270 -24.52 0.26 13.27
C GLU A 270 -24.57 0.83 11.85
N GLU A 271 -25.01 2.09 11.71
CA GLU A 271 -25.01 2.80 10.43
C GLU A 271 -23.59 3.06 9.92
N HIS A 272 -22.67 3.50 10.80
CA HIS A 272 -21.27 3.68 10.42
C HIS A 272 -20.61 2.36 10.01
N ARG A 273 -20.89 1.27 10.75
CA ARG A 273 -20.39 -0.07 10.40
C ARG A 273 -20.89 -0.52 9.02
N LYS A 274 -22.17 -0.28 8.72
CA LYS A 274 -22.75 -0.60 7.41
C LYS A 274 -22.09 0.17 6.27
N ARG A 275 -21.75 1.45 6.46
CA ARG A 275 -21.04 2.25 5.44
C ARG A 275 -19.68 1.66 5.09
N PHE A 276 -18.87 1.34 6.10
CA PHE A 276 -17.58 0.67 5.89
C PHE A 276 -17.77 -0.69 5.22
N ALA A 277 -18.69 -1.52 5.71
CA ALA A 277 -18.95 -2.84 5.12
C ALA A 277 -19.39 -2.75 3.65
N GLN A 278 -20.25 -1.79 3.32
CA GLN A 278 -20.69 -1.55 1.94
C GLN A 278 -19.55 -1.11 1.04
N ALA A 279 -18.70 -0.17 1.50
CA ALA A 279 -17.54 0.28 0.74
C ALA A 279 -16.54 -0.85 0.50
N MET A 280 -16.18 -1.59 1.56
CA MET A 280 -15.23 -2.71 1.47
C MET A 280 -15.75 -3.81 0.52
N LEU A 281 -17.05 -4.13 0.59
CA LEU A 281 -17.67 -5.13 -0.28
C LEU A 281 -17.70 -4.65 -1.74
N ARG A 282 -18.23 -3.45 -2.00
CA ARG A 282 -18.44 -2.95 -3.37
C ARG A 282 -17.15 -2.58 -4.09
N LEU A 283 -16.16 -2.09 -3.34
CA LEU A 283 -14.83 -1.83 -3.88
C LEU A 283 -13.94 -3.08 -3.82
N ALA A 284 -14.37 -4.20 -3.22
CA ALA A 284 -13.56 -5.41 -3.00
C ALA A 284 -12.20 -5.10 -2.33
N LEU A 285 -12.24 -4.22 -1.32
CA LEU A 285 -11.07 -3.84 -0.54
C LEU A 285 -10.86 -4.80 0.62
N LYS A 286 -9.59 -5.00 0.97
CA LYS A 286 -9.17 -5.69 2.19
C LYS A 286 -8.50 -4.68 3.12
N PRO A 287 -8.73 -4.76 4.44
CA PRO A 287 -7.97 -3.97 5.38
C PRO A 287 -6.48 -4.27 5.23
N SER A 288 -5.64 -3.24 5.22
CA SER A 288 -4.19 -3.39 5.01
C SER A 288 -3.45 -2.25 5.69
N VAL A 289 -2.52 -2.57 6.58
CA VAL A 289 -1.67 -1.58 7.28
C VAL A 289 -0.27 -1.61 6.68
N HIS A 290 0.31 -0.45 6.40
CA HIS A 290 1.68 -0.41 5.90
C HIS A 290 2.67 -0.71 7.04
N PRO A 291 3.71 -1.56 6.85
CA PRO A 291 4.61 -1.95 7.92
C PRO A 291 5.33 -0.78 8.63
N SER A 292 5.60 0.33 7.91
CA SER A 292 6.22 1.54 8.48
C SER A 292 5.44 2.14 9.66
N GLN A 293 4.11 2.02 9.64
CA GLN A 293 3.23 2.67 10.60
C GLN A 293 3.37 2.06 12.00
N LEU A 294 3.58 0.75 12.05
CA LEU A 294 3.69 0.00 13.30
C LEU A 294 5.09 0.13 13.89
N TYR A 295 6.10 0.16 13.03
CA TYR A 295 7.47 0.37 13.44
C TYR A 295 7.64 1.73 14.14
N LYS A 296 7.10 2.82 13.57
CA LYS A 296 7.13 4.16 14.21
C LYS A 296 6.31 4.24 15.51
N THR A 297 5.16 3.59 15.57
CA THR A 297 4.32 3.57 16.80
C THR A 297 5.04 2.89 17.97
N LEU A 298 5.83 1.86 17.70
CA LEU A 298 6.65 1.18 18.72
C LEU A 298 7.84 2.04 19.18
N SER A 299 8.39 2.88 18.30
CA SER A 299 9.45 3.82 18.65
C SER A 299 8.94 5.00 19.49
N ALA A 300 7.73 5.50 19.23
CA ALA A 300 7.13 6.65 19.93
C ALA A 300 6.60 6.34 21.34
N THR A 301 6.28 5.07 21.65
CA THR A 301 5.68 4.65 22.92
C THR A 301 6.68 4.59 24.11
N SER A 302 7.93 5.00 23.89
CA SER A 302 8.93 5.17 24.97
C SER A 302 8.71 6.41 25.86
N SER A 303 7.80 7.33 25.53
CA SER A 303 7.68 8.62 26.25
C SER A 303 6.30 8.95 26.85
N MET A 304 5.28 8.12 26.69
CA MET A 304 3.97 8.39 27.29
C MET A 304 3.50 7.20 28.12
N ALA A 305 3.92 7.17 29.38
CA ALA A 305 3.20 6.46 30.42
C ALA A 305 1.87 7.20 30.64
N ASP A 306 0.74 6.62 30.26
CA ASP A 306 -0.09 5.85 31.20
C ASP A 306 -1.32 5.26 30.51
N SER A 307 -1.61 4.01 30.86
CA SER A 307 -2.93 3.33 30.76
C SER A 307 -3.57 3.13 29.38
N LEU A 308 -3.35 1.96 28.77
CA LEU A 308 -4.27 0.80 28.79
C LEU A 308 -3.77 -0.24 27.77
N LEU A 309 -3.81 -1.52 28.18
CA LEU A 309 -3.12 -2.70 27.64
C LEU A 309 -1.66 -2.80 28.13
N ARG A 310 -1.40 -3.80 28.98
CA ARG A 310 -0.08 -4.15 29.52
C ARG A 310 0.95 -4.27 28.39
N GLN A 311 1.71 -3.22 28.17
CA GLN A 311 2.92 -3.22 27.39
C GLN A 311 4.09 -3.55 28.33
N VAL A 312 4.94 -4.49 27.93
CA VAL A 312 6.26 -4.64 28.56
C VAL A 312 7.06 -3.40 28.16
N PRO A 313 7.50 -2.55 29.10
CA PRO A 313 8.29 -1.37 28.76
C PRO A 313 9.62 -1.85 28.16
N LEU A 314 9.95 -1.42 26.95
CA LEU A 314 11.31 -1.54 26.42
C LEU A 314 12.04 -0.21 26.66
N PRO A 315 13.32 -0.24 27.10
CA PRO A 315 14.07 0.97 27.40
C PRO A 315 14.31 1.82 26.14
N ALA A 316 14.47 3.12 26.38
CA ALA A 316 14.65 4.18 25.40
C ALA A 316 15.60 3.81 24.26
N GLY A 317 15.22 4.25 23.05
CA GLY A 317 16.08 4.26 21.87
C GLY A 317 17.32 5.12 22.09
N ASN A 318 18.37 4.52 22.64
CA ASN A 318 19.72 5.00 22.44
C ASN A 318 20.15 4.58 21.02
N ALA A 319 20.86 5.47 20.32
CA ALA A 319 21.45 5.22 18.99
C ALA A 319 22.44 4.03 18.95
N ASN A 320 22.67 3.38 20.10
CA ASN A 320 23.48 2.18 20.27
C ASN A 320 22.63 0.97 20.71
N ALA A 321 21.40 0.84 20.21
CA ALA A 321 20.62 -0.37 20.43
C ALA A 321 21.39 -1.58 19.88
N SER A 322 21.59 -2.60 20.72
CA SER A 322 22.31 -3.80 20.31
C SER A 322 21.60 -4.44 19.11
N ALA A 323 22.34 -5.16 18.26
CA ALA A 323 21.75 -5.89 17.13
C ALA A 323 20.61 -6.83 17.60
N GLU A 324 20.73 -7.33 18.82
CA GLU A 324 19.77 -8.22 19.47
C GLU A 324 18.48 -7.50 19.90
N GLU A 325 18.59 -6.26 20.39
CA GLU A 325 17.41 -5.41 20.68
C GLU A 325 16.67 -4.99 19.40
N ARG A 326 17.40 -4.71 18.31
CA ARG A 326 16.80 -4.44 16.99
C ARG A 326 16.02 -5.64 16.49
N LYS A 327 16.66 -6.81 16.41
CA LYS A 327 16.01 -8.06 15.98
C LYS A 327 14.78 -8.39 16.82
N ARG A 328 14.82 -8.15 18.14
CA ARG A 328 13.67 -8.33 19.02
C ARG A 328 12.53 -7.38 18.69
N ARG A 329 12.83 -6.09 18.42
CA ARG A 329 11.82 -5.09 18.02
C ARG A 329 11.17 -5.46 16.69
N ASP A 330 11.97 -5.88 15.72
CA ASP A 330 11.51 -6.24 14.38
C ASP A 330 10.56 -7.44 14.46
N ALA A 331 10.95 -8.49 15.19
CA ALA A 331 10.10 -9.66 15.43
C ALA A 331 8.77 -9.32 16.14
N ILE A 332 8.76 -8.36 17.06
CA ILE A 332 7.53 -7.88 17.70
C ILE A 332 6.64 -7.15 16.68
N THR A 333 7.26 -6.33 15.82
CA THR A 333 6.55 -5.57 14.78
C THR A 333 5.89 -6.50 13.77
N THR A 334 6.62 -7.47 13.23
CA THR A 334 6.10 -8.48 12.29
C THR A 334 4.94 -9.27 12.90
N LYS A 335 5.08 -9.76 14.14
CA LYS A 335 3.98 -10.45 14.84
C LYS A 335 2.75 -9.56 15.02
N ARG A 336 2.94 -8.26 15.22
CA ARG A 336 1.83 -7.32 15.37
C ARG A 336 1.12 -7.08 14.03
N ILE A 337 1.84 -6.99 12.92
CA ILE A 337 1.25 -6.93 11.57
C ILE A 337 0.33 -8.12 11.36
N GLU A 338 0.86 -9.34 11.55
CA GLU A 338 0.09 -10.58 11.39
C GLU A 338 -1.15 -10.64 12.28
N ALA A 339 -1.04 -10.16 13.53
CA ALA A 339 -2.17 -10.10 14.46
C ALA A 339 -3.23 -9.08 14.02
N LEU A 340 -2.81 -7.94 13.45
CA LEU A 340 -3.73 -6.91 12.96
C LEU A 340 -4.43 -7.35 11.68
N ASP A 341 -3.77 -8.10 10.80
CA ASP A 341 -4.39 -8.68 9.60
C ASP A 341 -5.48 -9.69 9.97
N LYS A 342 -5.31 -10.41 11.08
CA LYS A 342 -6.30 -11.36 11.62
C LYS A 342 -7.41 -10.72 12.45
N SER A 343 -7.29 -9.44 12.80
CA SER A 343 -8.25 -8.76 13.68
C SER A 343 -9.47 -8.18 12.92
N GLN A 344 -10.56 -7.93 13.65
CA GLN A 344 -11.75 -7.31 13.07
C GLN A 344 -11.56 -5.80 12.90
N TRP A 345 -11.97 -5.29 11.73
CA TRP A 345 -11.92 -3.87 11.36
C TRP A 345 -13.34 -3.26 11.23
N PRO A 346 -13.55 -1.93 11.28
CA PRO A 346 -12.60 -0.79 11.35
C PRO A 346 -11.97 -0.55 12.74
N LYS A 347 -10.91 0.26 12.82
CA LYS A 347 -10.23 0.63 14.07
C LYS A 347 -10.25 2.14 14.31
N LEU A 348 -10.15 2.53 15.58
CA LEU A 348 -10.09 3.94 15.94
C LEU A 348 -8.69 4.45 15.61
N MET A 349 -8.61 5.61 14.95
CA MET A 349 -7.35 6.23 14.59
C MET A 349 -7.20 7.54 15.34
N PHE A 350 -6.15 7.65 16.13
CA PHE A 350 -5.70 8.92 16.68
C PHE A 350 -4.72 9.54 15.69
N LEU A 351 -5.12 10.63 15.06
CA LEU A 351 -4.27 11.36 14.12
C LEU A 351 -3.78 12.63 14.83
N VAL A 352 -2.48 12.67 15.15
CA VAL A 352 -1.85 13.81 15.81
C VAL A 352 -1.13 14.66 14.80
N ASN A 353 -1.49 15.93 14.78
CA ASN A 353 -0.69 16.98 14.18
C ASN A 353 0.29 17.52 15.24
N THR A 354 1.59 17.36 15.00
CA THR A 354 2.63 18.08 15.74
C THR A 354 3.10 19.25 14.91
N ASN A 355 2.78 20.47 15.34
CA ASN A 355 3.39 21.67 14.78
C ASN A 355 4.90 21.61 15.08
N CYS A 356 5.72 21.35 14.07
CA CYS A 356 7.14 21.65 14.19
C CYS A 356 7.36 23.09 13.79
N CYS A 357 8.01 23.83 14.69
CA CYS A 357 8.41 25.21 14.47
C CYS A 357 9.18 25.30 13.14
N GLU A 358 8.76 26.24 12.30
CA GLU A 358 9.54 26.73 11.17
C GLU A 358 10.95 27.08 11.66
N PHE A 359 11.98 26.54 11.00
CA PHE A 359 13.36 27.01 11.11
C PHE A 359 13.65 27.97 9.96
#